data_AF-A0A382ILJ4-F1
#
_entry.id   AF-A0A382ILJ4-F1
#
_cell.length_a   1.000
_cell.length_b   1.000
_cell.length_c   1.000
_cell.angle_alpha   90.00
_cell.angle_beta   90.00
_cell.angle_gamma   90.00
#
_symmetry.space_group_name_H-M   'P 1'
#
loop_
_entity.id
_entity.type
_entity.pdbx_description
1 polymer ?
#
loop_
_entity_poly.entity_id
_entity_poly.type
_entity_poly.pdbx_seq_one_letter_code
_entity_poly.pdbx_strand_id
1 'polypeptide(L)'
;MPFKLCLNTSTIRPQPLLEKIRLASEAGFEGIELWLNDIYEHVGRGGEVSDVEKALADHGLMVPCMIAIRGWGEASELEYPLML
;
A
#
# COMPACT_ATOMS: atom_id res chain seq x y z
N MET A 1 14.59 -15.22 -15.85
CA MET A 1 13.26 -14.55 -15.91
C MET A 1 13.49 -13.11 -16.34
N PRO A 2 12.60 -12.50 -17.14
CA PRO A 2 12.69 -11.08 -17.46
C PRO A 2 12.59 -10.22 -16.18
N PHE A 3 13.17 -9.01 -16.24
CA PHE A 3 13.07 -8.03 -15.16
C PHE A 3 11.63 -7.54 -15.02
N LYS A 4 11.13 -7.44 -13.78
CA LYS A 4 9.76 -7.03 -13.46
C LYS A 4 9.74 -5.63 -12.86
N LEU A 5 8.80 -4.81 -13.31
CA LEU A 5 8.61 -3.46 -12.76
C LEU A 5 7.66 -3.48 -11.57
N CYS A 6 8.01 -2.74 -10.53
CA CYS A 6 7.21 -2.56 -9.32
C CYS A 6 6.86 -1.09 -9.13
N LEU A 7 5.59 -0.77 -8.90
CA LEU A 7 5.15 0.61 -8.64
C LEU A 7 5.12 0.92 -7.15
N ASN A 8 5.84 1.96 -6.73
CA ASN A 8 5.70 2.56 -5.40
C ASN A 8 4.41 3.38 -5.32
N THR A 9 3.45 2.93 -4.52
CA THR A 9 2.11 3.55 -4.44
C THR A 9 2.09 4.94 -3.81
N SER A 10 3.15 5.36 -3.09
CA SER A 10 3.23 6.71 -2.53
C SER A 10 3.36 7.80 -3.62
N THR A 11 3.80 7.40 -4.82
CA THR A 11 3.96 8.27 -6.00
C THR A 11 2.65 8.62 -6.70
N ILE A 12 1.56 7.91 -6.41
CA ILE A 12 0.25 8.07 -7.05
C ILE A 12 -0.85 8.46 -6.05
N ARG A 13 -0.49 9.12 -4.95
CA ARG A 13 -1.46 9.77 -4.05
C ARG A 13 -2.22 10.87 -4.82
N PRO A 14 -3.52 11.08 -4.56
CA PRO A 14 -4.31 10.59 -3.43
C PRO A 14 -5.18 9.35 -3.73
N GLN A 15 -4.85 8.53 -4.74
CA GLN A 15 -5.76 7.46 -5.16
C GLN A 15 -6.06 6.45 -4.03
N PRO A 16 -7.31 5.94 -3.91
CA PRO A 16 -7.67 4.90 -2.94
C PRO A 16 -6.89 3.60 -3.13
N LEU A 17 -6.76 2.78 -2.09
CA LEU A 17 -5.97 1.54 -2.12
C LEU A 17 -6.32 0.61 -3.28
N LEU A 18 -7.60 0.26 -3.44
CA LEU A 18 -8.04 -0.65 -4.50
C LEU A 18 -7.84 -0.03 -5.90
N GLU A 19 -7.97 1.28 -6.01
CA GLU A 19 -7.75 2.00 -7.25
C GLU A 19 -6.26 2.02 -7.63
N LYS A 20 -5.35 2.16 -6.66
CA LYS A 20 -3.90 2.03 -6.87
C LYS A 20 -3.52 0.65 -7.43
N ILE A 21 -4.16 -0.41 -6.95
CA ILE A 21 -3.96 -1.78 -7.44
C ILE A 21 -4.42 -1.89 -8.90
N ARG A 22 -5.63 -1.42 -9.20
CA ARG A 22 -6.16 -1.39 -10.57
C ARG A 22 -5.25 -0.61 -11.53
N LEU A 23 -4.85 0.60 -11.14
CA LEU A 23 -4.01 1.48 -11.95
C LEU A 23 -2.60 0.92 -12.19
N ALA A 24 -1.99 0.27 -11.19
CA ALA A 24 -0.68 -0.35 -11.35
C ALA A 24 -0.72 -1.47 -12.40
N SER A 25 -1.75 -2.31 -12.35
CA SER A 25 -1.98 -3.38 -13.33
C SER A 25 -2.23 -2.82 -14.74
N GLU A 26 -3.11 -1.82 -14.88
CA GLU A 26 -3.41 -1.20 -16.17
C GLU A 26 -2.22 -0.46 -16.80
N ALA A 27 -1.34 0.09 -15.98
CA ALA A 27 -0.10 0.70 -16.42
C ALA A 27 0.99 -0.33 -16.82
N GLY A 28 0.73 -1.62 -16.65
CA GLY A 28 1.64 -2.70 -17.04
C GLY A 28 2.71 -3.04 -16.02
N PHE A 29 2.56 -2.60 -14.76
CA PHE A 29 3.42 -3.08 -13.69
C PHE A 29 3.05 -4.52 -13.32
N GLU A 30 4.06 -5.31 -12.98
CA GLU A 30 3.85 -6.67 -12.48
C GLU A 30 3.90 -6.71 -10.95
N GLY A 31 4.58 -5.75 -10.33
CA GLY A 31 4.68 -5.60 -8.88
C GLY A 31 4.06 -4.29 -8.38
N ILE A 32 3.64 -4.29 -7.13
CA ILE A 32 3.16 -3.12 -6.42
C ILE A 32 3.74 -3.07 -5.01
N GLU A 33 4.31 -1.94 -4.64
CA GLU A 33 4.77 -1.65 -3.29
C GLU A 33 3.68 -0.85 -2.58
N LEU A 34 2.97 -1.52 -1.67
CA LEU A 34 1.83 -0.95 -0.95
C LEU A 34 2.31 -0.02 0.17
N TRP A 35 1.50 0.98 0.52
CA TRP A 35 1.72 1.77 1.72
C TRP A 35 0.79 1.28 2.84
N LEU A 36 1.37 0.92 3.98
CA LEU A 36 0.61 0.35 5.11
C LEU A 36 -0.51 1.28 5.62
N ASN A 37 -0.33 2.59 5.50
CA ASN A 37 -1.35 3.57 5.87
C ASN A 37 -2.61 3.47 4.99
N ASP A 38 -2.47 3.17 3.70
CA ASP A 38 -3.62 2.98 2.81
C ASP A 38 -4.44 1.73 3.22
N ILE A 39 -3.75 0.70 3.73
CA ILE A 39 -4.39 -0.53 4.24
C ILE A 39 -5.16 -0.21 5.53
N TYR A 40 -4.56 0.55 6.45
CA TYR A 40 -5.26 1.01 7.66
C TYR A 40 -6.46 1.89 7.35
N GLU A 41 -6.34 2.79 6.36
CA GLU A 41 -7.47 3.62 5.93
C GLU A 41 -8.59 2.77 5.32
N HIS A 42 -8.26 1.79 4.47
CA HIS A 42 -9.25 0.87 3.89
C HIS A 42 -10.00 0.08 4.96
N VAL A 43 -9.26 -0.52 5.90
CA VAL A 43 -9.84 -1.28 7.01
C VAL A 43 -10.64 -0.38 7.96
N GLY A 44 -10.12 0.81 8.29
CA GLY A 44 -10.79 1.79 9.13
C GLY A 44 -12.11 2.32 8.56
N ARG A 45 -12.32 2.19 7.24
CA ARG A 45 -13.57 2.55 6.55
C ARG A 45 -14.54 1.36 6.38
N GLY A 46 -14.24 0.22 7.00
CA GLY A 46 -15.08 -0.98 6.96
C GLY A 46 -14.75 -1.95 5.84
N GLY A 47 -13.62 -1.78 5.15
CA GLY A 47 -13.08 -2.78 4.25
C GLY A 47 -12.30 -3.87 4.99
N GLU A 48 -11.96 -4.95 4.28
CA GLU A 48 -11.22 -6.08 4.83
C GLU A 48 -9.88 -6.25 4.10
N VAL A 49 -8.88 -6.83 4.79
CA VAL A 49 -7.58 -7.15 4.15
C VAL A 49 -7.77 -8.15 3.00
N SER A 50 -8.76 -9.03 3.09
CA SER A 50 -9.12 -9.96 2.01
C SER A 50 -9.55 -9.26 0.71
N ASP A 51 -10.05 -8.02 0.79
CA ASP A 51 -10.37 -7.23 -0.41
C ASP A 51 -9.10 -6.89 -1.19
N VAL A 52 -8.02 -6.59 -0.46
CA VAL A 52 -6.70 -6.26 -1.01
C VAL A 52 -6.08 -7.51 -1.63
N GLU A 53 -6.12 -8.64 -0.93
CA GLU A 53 -5.63 -9.93 -1.45
C GLU A 53 -6.36 -10.32 -2.74
N LYS A 54 -7.69 -10.18 -2.74
CA LYS A 54 -8.51 -10.44 -3.91
C LYS A 54 -8.18 -9.50 -5.07
N ALA A 55 -8.06 -8.20 -4.80
CA ALA A 55 -7.72 -7.22 -5.85
C ALA A 55 -6.34 -7.50 -6.45
N LEU A 56 -5.33 -7.84 -5.64
CA LEU A 56 -4.00 -8.23 -6.12
C LEU A 56 -4.07 -9.48 -7.01
N ALA A 57 -4.83 -10.49 -6.60
CA ALA A 57 -5.01 -11.73 -7.35
C ALA A 57 -5.76 -11.50 -8.68
N ASP A 58 -6.86 -10.74 -8.65
CA ASP A 58 -7.66 -10.39 -9.82
C ASP A 58 -6.84 -9.60 -10.86
N HIS A 59 -5.85 -8.82 -10.40
CA HIS A 59 -4.96 -8.01 -11.23
C HIS A 59 -3.59 -8.65 -11.55
N GLY A 60 -3.32 -9.85 -11.04
CA GLY A 60 -2.07 -10.57 -11.26
C GLY A 60 -0.82 -9.86 -10.72
N LEU A 61 -0.97 -9.02 -9.70
CA LEU A 61 0.12 -8.22 -9.14
C LEU A 61 0.81 -8.95 -7.99
N MET A 62 2.15 -8.91 -7.98
CA MET A 62 2.95 -9.34 -6.83
C MET A 62 3.24 -8.17 -5.88
N VAL A 63 3.43 -8.45 -4.59
CA VAL A 63 3.81 -7.46 -3.58
C VAL A 63 5.24 -7.75 -3.11
N PRO A 64 6.29 -7.23 -3.80
CA PRO A 64 7.68 -7.53 -3.44
C PRO A 64 8.13 -6.81 -2.16
N CYS A 65 7.50 -5.69 -1.81
CA CYS A 65 7.81 -4.88 -0.63
C CYS A 65 6.61 -4.03 -0.20
N MET A 66 6.73 -3.41 0.96
CA MET A 66 5.71 -2.53 1.53
C MET A 66 6.39 -1.36 2.24
N ILE A 67 5.81 -0.17 2.11
CA ILE A 67 6.23 1.03 2.83
C ILE A 67 5.55 1.03 4.19
N ALA A 68 6.36 1.07 5.25
CA ALA A 68 5.88 1.23 6.61
C ALA A 68 6.89 2.06 7.40
N ILE A 69 6.43 3.13 8.05
CA ILE A 69 7.26 3.94 8.94
C ILE A 69 6.51 4.09 10.26
N ARG A 70 6.64 3.07 11.12
CA ARG A 70 5.97 3.02 12.43
C ARG A 70 6.96 3.38 13.52
N GLY A 71 6.97 4.64 13.93
CA GLY A 71 7.86 5.14 14.99
C GLY A 71 9.35 5.12 14.65
N TRP A 72 9.70 4.98 13.37
CA TRP A 72 11.08 5.03 12.94
C TRP A 72 11.56 6.49 12.95
N GLY A 73 12.47 6.81 13.87
CA GLY A 73 13.05 8.14 14.02
C GLY A 73 12.51 8.94 15.21
N GLU A 74 11.64 8.35 16.03
CA GLU A 74 11.18 8.97 17.27
C GLU A 74 12.29 8.95 18.32
N ALA A 75 12.72 10.13 18.76
CA ALA A 75 13.49 10.32 19.99
C ALA A 75 12.50 10.68 21.10
N SER A 76 12.47 9.88 22.16
CA SER A 76 11.43 9.81 23.19
C SER A 76 11.29 11.09 24.06
N GLU A 77 10.30 11.34 24.94
CA GLU A 77 9.20 10.52 25.53
C GLU A 77 7.82 11.23 25.56
N LEU A 78 7.67 12.46 25.02
CA LEU A 78 6.51 13.35 25.28
C LEU A 78 5.38 13.38 24.21
N GLU A 79 5.64 12.97 22.96
CA GLU A 79 4.73 13.23 21.83
C GLU A 79 3.78 12.07 21.45
N TYR A 80 3.89 10.93 22.10
CA TYR A 80 3.11 9.73 21.79
C TYR A 80 1.56 9.89 21.77
N PRO A 81 0.91 10.76 22.57
CA PRO A 81 -0.55 10.84 22.61
C PRO A 81 -1.23 11.62 21.46
N LEU A 82 -0.47 12.37 20.65
CA LEU A 82 -1.02 13.33 19.65
C LEU A 82 -0.93 12.84 18.20
N MET A 83 -0.48 11.62 17.95
CA MET A 83 -0.44 11.00 16.62
C MET A 83 -1.80 10.38 16.17
N LEU A 84 -2.91 10.88 16.73
CA LEU A 84 -4.29 10.60 16.30
C LEU A 84 -4.77 11.64 15.28
#